data_AF-A0A7J4F9T7-F1
#
_entry.id   AF-A0A7J4F9T7-F1
#
_cell.length_a   1.000
_cell.length_b   1.000
_cell.length_c   1.000
_cell.angle_alpha   90.00
_cell.angle_beta   90.00
_cell.angle_gamma   90.00
#
_symmetry.space_group_name_H-M   'P 1'
#
loop_
_entity.id
_entity.type
_entity.pdbx_description
1 polymer ?
#
loop_
_entity_poly.entity_id
_entity_poly.type
_entity_poly.pdbx_seq_one_letter_code
_entity_poly.pdbx_strand_id
1 'polypeptide(L)' 'MHVAPFPLGVSQKTEILAVNREAKWFITIRIIRETGKRDDWIHVNKKLADSIRKQLLAWRGLTPSERSRYAERARGGRGA' A
#
# COMPACT_ATOMS: atom_id res chain seq x y z
N MET A 1 -4.09 -30.67 -4.10
CA MET A 1 -3.99 -30.36 -2.66
C MET A 1 -3.35 -28.98 -2.52
N HIS A 2 -4.15 -27.94 -2.25
CA HIS A 2 -3.67 -26.56 -2.16
C HIS A 2 -3.24 -26.33 -0.71
N VAL A 3 -1.94 -26.46 -0.41
CA VAL A 3 -1.42 -26.13 0.91
C VAL A 3 -1.61 -24.63 1.09
N ALA A 4 -2.42 -24.21 2.06
CA ALA A 4 -2.49 -22.80 2.43
C ALA A 4 -1.05 -22.31 2.70
N PRO A 5 -0.63 -21.12 2.22
CA PRO A 5 0.73 -20.68 2.41
C PRO A 5 1.03 -20.74 3.90
N PHE A 6 2.03 -21.56 4.28
CA PHE A 6 2.47 -21.67 5.67
C PHE A 6 2.68 -20.24 6.18
N PRO A 7 2.08 -19.82 7.30
CA PRO A 7 2.26 -18.46 7.77
C PRO A 7 3.76 -18.26 7.98
N LEU A 8 4.39 -17.41 7.16
CA LEU A 8 5.83 -17.13 7.19
C LEU A 8 6.31 -16.54 8.52
N GLY A 9 5.40 -16.35 9.49
CA GLY A 9 5.67 -15.76 10.79
C GLY A 9 6.14 -14.31 10.69
N VAL A 10 5.88 -13.64 9.56
CA VAL A 10 6.29 -12.25 9.32
C VAL A 10 5.18 -11.32 9.81
N SER A 11 5.44 -10.59 10.89
CA SER A 11 4.68 -9.40 11.26
C SER A 11 5.49 -8.14 11.02
N GLN A 12 4.80 -7.06 10.69
CA GLN A 12 5.42 -5.78 10.39
C GLN A 12 4.48 -4.62 10.67
N LYS A 13 5.07 -3.47 10.99
CA LYS A 13 4.39 -2.17 10.96
C LYS A 13 4.62 -1.51 9.62
N THR A 14 3.54 -1.06 8.97
CA THR A 14 3.61 -0.33 7.70
C THR A 14 3.00 1.05 7.87
N GLU A 15 3.77 2.08 7.55
CA GLU A 15 3.38 3.48 7.63
C GLU A 15 3.47 4.08 6.22
N ILE A 16 2.41 4.75 5.78
CA ILE A 16 2.36 5.44 4.49
C ILE A 16 2.15 6.92 4.77
N LEU A 17 3.09 7.74 4.32
CA LEU A 17 3.04 9.19 4.43
C LEU A 17 2.89 9.79 3.04
N ALA A 18 1.87 10.62 2.84
CA ALA A 18 1.67 11.41 1.63
C ALA A 18 1.83 12.89 1.96
N VAL A 19 2.79 13.56 1.34
CA VAL A 19 3.06 14.99 1.53
C VAL A 19 2.88 15.70 0.19
N ASN A 20 2.05 16.74 0.17
CA ASN A 20 2.00 17.65 -0.97
C ASN A 20 3.07 18.73 -0.80
N ARG A 21 3.97 18.87 -1.76
CA ARG A 21 4.94 19.97 -1.85
C ARG A 21 4.91 20.54 -3.25
N GLU A 22 4.65 21.83 -3.39
CA GLU A 22 4.65 22.55 -4.68
C GLU A 22 3.80 21.83 -5.76
N ALA A 23 2.54 21.49 -5.39
CA ALA A 23 1.60 20.76 -6.24
C ALA A 23 2.05 19.35 -6.67
N LYS A 24 3.15 18.81 -6.13
CA LYS A 24 3.59 17.43 -6.31
C LYS A 24 3.34 16.63 -5.03
N TRP A 25 2.81 15.42 -5.22
CA TRP A 25 2.65 14.47 -4.13
C TRP A 25 3.89 13.60 -3.99
N PHE A 26 4.47 13.58 -2.79
CA PHE A 26 5.54 12.70 -2.38
C PHE A 26 4.96 11.63 -1.47
N ILE A 27 5.21 10.37 -1.79
CA ILE A 27 4.70 9.24 -1.01
C ILE A 27 5.88 8.45 -0.48
N THR A 28 5.96 8.35 0.85
CA THR A 28 6.98 7.58 1.55
C THR A 28 6.31 6.40 2.23
N ILE A 29 6.84 5.21 2.00
CA ILE A 29 6.38 3.97 2.63
C ILE A 29 7.49 3.49 3.56
N ARG A 30 7.19 3.41 4.85
CA ARG A 30 8.10 2.88 5.86
C ARG A 30 7.56 1.53 6.35
N ILE A 31 8.37 0.50 6.21
CA ILE A 31 8.03 -0.86 6.63
C ILE A 31 9.04 -1.31 7.66
N ILE A 32 8.57 -1.67 8.84
CA ILE A 32 9.39 -2.10 9.97
C ILE A 32 9.06 -3.55 10.25
N ARG A 33 10.03 -4.44 10.09
CA ARG A 33 9.89 -5.84 10.49
C ARG A 33 9.80 -5.91 12.01
N GLU A 34 8.80 -6.62 12.51
CA GLU A 34 8.64 -6.91 13.95
C GLU A 34 9.04 -8.36 14.23
N THR A 35 8.62 -9.30 13.38
CA THR A 35 8.93 -10.73 13.53
C THR A 35 9.20 -11.41 12.18
N GLY A 36 9.60 -12.68 12.20
CA GLY A 36 9.84 -13.49 11.01
C GLY A 36 11.24 -13.35 10.43
N LYS A 37 11.60 -14.25 9.49
CA LYS A 37 12.91 -14.24 8.85
C LYS A 37 13.05 -13.01 7.94
N ARG A 38 14.24 -12.41 7.95
CA ARG A 38 14.53 -11.20 7.16
C ARG A 38 14.32 -11.43 5.66
N ASP A 39 14.75 -12.57 5.14
CA ASP A 39 14.66 -12.85 3.70
C ASP A 39 13.21 -13.04 3.25
N ASP A 40 12.41 -13.73 4.06
CA ASP A 40 10.96 -13.85 3.84
C ASP A 40 10.28 -12.48 3.90
N TRP A 41 10.63 -11.66 4.90
CA TRP A 41 10.13 -10.28 5.02
C TRP A 41 10.52 -9.44 3.79
N ILE A 42 11.76 -9.51 3.29
CA ILE A 42 12.18 -8.81 2.08
C ILE A 42 11.38 -9.30 0.86
N HIS A 43 11.21 -10.61 0.71
CA HIS A 43 10.50 -11.21 -0.42
C HIS A 43 9.03 -10.74 -0.46
N VAL A 44 8.33 -10.81 0.68
CA VAL A 44 6.94 -10.37 0.80
C VAL A 44 6.83 -8.87 0.53
N ASN A 45 7.74 -8.06 1.09
CA ASN A 45 7.67 -6.61 0.93
C ASN A 45 8.04 -6.10 -0.46
N LYS A 46 8.87 -6.82 -1.23
CA LYS A 46 9.06 -6.52 -2.66
C LYS A 46 7.74 -6.57 -3.42
N LYS A 47 6.92 -7.61 -3.19
CA LYS A 47 5.60 -7.76 -3.83
C LYS A 47 4.60 -6.70 -3.34
N LEU A 48 4.62 -6.39 -2.04
CA LEU A 48 3.78 -5.34 -1.46
C LEU A 48 4.12 -3.97 -2.08
N ALA A 49 5.40 -3.60 -2.09
CA ALA A 49 5.87 -2.32 -2.64
C ALA A 49 5.56 -2.20 -4.14
N ASP A 50 5.74 -3.28 -4.92
CA ASP A 50 5.39 -3.29 -6.35
C ASP A 50 3.88 -3.09 -6.57
N SER A 51 3.05 -3.74 -5.76
CA SER A 51 1.59 -3.59 -5.81
C SER A 51 1.17 -2.15 -5.51
N ILE A 52 1.70 -1.56 -4.44
CA ILE A 52 1.42 -0.15 -4.08
C ILE A 52 1.89 0.78 -5.20
N ARG A 53 3.11 0.58 -5.72
CA ARG A 53 3.66 1.37 -6.83
C ARG A 53 2.74 1.33 -8.06
N LYS A 54 2.23 0.16 -8.44
CA LYS A 54 1.28 0.03 -9.57
C LYS A 54 -0.02 0.79 -9.31
N GLN A 55 -0.57 0.71 -8.10
CA GLN A 55 -1.79 1.48 -7.75
C GLN A 55 -1.54 2.99 -7.81
N LEU A 56 -0.37 3.48 -7.36
CA LEU A 56 -0.03 4.89 -7.43
C LEU A 56 0.18 5.38 -8.87
N LEU A 57 0.75 4.55 -9.74
CA LEU A 57 0.87 4.86 -11.17
C LEU A 57 -0.49 4.89 -11.85
N ALA A 58 -1.37 3.93 -11.55
CA ALA A 58 -2.75 3.93 -12.04
C ALA A 58 -3.48 5.20 -11.56
N TRP A 59 -3.36 5.54 -10.28
CA TRP A 59 -3.94 6.76 -9.70
C TRP A 59 -3.49 8.04 -10.42
N ARG A 60 -2.21 8.10 -10.82
CA ARG A 60 -1.67 9.21 -11.61
C ARG A 60 -2.32 9.32 -12.99
N GLY A 61 -2.73 8.21 -13.60
CA GLY A 61 -3.41 8.19 -14.90
C GLY A 61 -4.90 8.57 -14.85
N LEU A 62 -5.53 8.51 -13.68
CA LEU A 62 -6.96 8.83 -13.54
C LEU A 62 -7.26 10.31 -13.80
N THR A 63 -8.38 10.56 -14.45
CA THR A 63 -8.97 11.89 -14.63
C THR A 63 -9.45 12.47 -13.29
N PRO A 64 -9.63 13.81 -13.19
CA PRO A 64 -10.18 14.42 -11.98
C PRO A 64 -11.53 13.84 -11.55
N SER A 65 -12.42 13.52 -12.49
CA SER A 65 -13.74 12.94 -12.21
C SER A 65 -13.63 11.53 -11.60
N GLU A 66 -12.77 10.68 -12.16
CA GLU A 66 -12.53 9.33 -11.62
C GLU A 66 -11.95 9.41 -10.20
N ARG A 67 -10.98 10.30 -9.96
CA ARG A 67 -10.41 10.51 -8.61
C ARG A 67 -11.46 10.98 -7.61
N SER A 68 -12.37 11.86 -8.01
CA SER A 68 -13.48 12.33 -7.17
C SER A 68 -14.39 11.18 -6.74
N ARG A 69 -14.72 10.25 -7.65
CA ARG A 69 -15.52 9.06 -7.32
C ARG A 69 -14.85 8.19 -6.24
N TYR A 70 -13.54 8.02 -6.31
CA TYR A 70 -12.80 7.31 -5.24
C TYR A 70 -12.84 8.08 -3.92
N ALA A 71 -12.70 9.40 -3.95
CA ALA A 71 -12.77 10.25 -2.75
C ALA A 71 -14.17 10.24 -2.10
N GLU A 72 -15.24 10.14 -2.90
CA GLU A 72 -16.61 10.00 -2.41
C GLU A 72 -16.83 8.65 -1.75
N ARG A 73 -16.39 7.55 -2.38
CA ARG A 73 -16.48 6.20 -1.79
C ARG A 73 -15.73 6.11 -0.45
N ALA A 74 -14.54 6.70 -0.37
CA ALA A 74 -13.77 6.75 0.87
C ALA A 74 -14.48 7.55 1.99
N ARG A 75 -15.23 8.60 1.63
CA ARG A 75 -16.03 9.38 2.60
C ARG A 75 -17.28 8.64 3.06
N GLY A 76 -17.95 7.93 2.15
CA GLY A 76 -19.18 7.17 2.44
C GLY A 76 -18.96 5.92 3.30
N GLY A 77 -17.75 5.37 3.33
CA GLY A 77 -17.41 4.20 4.15
C GLY A 77 -17.10 4.48 5.63
N ARG A 78 -17.13 5.75 6.08
CA ARG A 78 -16.85 6.12 7.50
C ARG A 78 -18.09 6.09 8.40
N GLY A 79 -19.13 5.34 8.02
CA GLY A 79 -20.40 5.25 8.73
C GLY A 79 -20.97 3.83 8.85
N ALA A 80 -20.12 2.80 8.84
CA ALA A 80 -20.50 1.41 9.09
C ALA A 80 -19.54 0.77 10.09
#